data_AF-A0AA41Q1K9-F1
#
_entry.id   AF-A0AA41Q1K9-F1
#
_cell.length_a   1.000
_cell.length_b   1.000
_cell.length_c   1.000
_cell.angle_alpha   90.00
_cell.angle_beta   90.00
_cell.angle_gamma   90.00
#
_symmetry.space_group_name_H-M   'P 1'
#
loop_
_entity.id
_entity.type
_entity.pdbx_description
1 polymer ?
#
loop_
_entity_poly.entity_id
_entity_poly.type
_entity_poly.pdbx_seq_one_letter_code
_entity_poly.pdbx_strand_id
1 'polypeptide(L)'
;MRVRPFAIAASATALVVAGLAGCSEGKVADNTKLDAKVLADKAVAEMNKMRYVDAAAKGKTAEGVETTSALCADLSAKSLAGKGTFAGEAVEMVQVDDRTYSKGNGKMWAAAAGSADDVAATAAFEKALAGKFVQGKADPDAMVEFFYGDTNGVTKGDVMTFAGQQAVPLTKTSSSGGKTTYYIAAKGAPVILGDVEDDKDGARDETTYTKAAAKCEVKEPAKDQVIPEDEVEAALEAVADNTLADPKDLADRSREHALKQKSVALSGTGTDEDGTFTMEGCISYKADGTITGLKASMADTKGRKMEMIEVDGKSYMKIPTSAFIDAMGSAATPKAKEVVEKALGDKHLVADAEDGEEFDKAVGKVTKGTATTYQGKPAVELVFKATDGLQHLRYVAAEGAPVILGDIEDPDGKERVESVYKAFGGGCDVVAPPAAQVIEESQIEKALEDAARG
;
A
#
# COMPACT_ATOMS: atom_id res chain seq x y z
N MET A 1 18.63 3.97 -1.85
CA MET A 1 18.67 2.86 -2.84
C MET A 1 18.52 3.49 -4.22
N ARG A 2 19.33 3.12 -5.23
CA ARG A 2 19.13 3.60 -6.61
C ARG A 2 18.28 2.58 -7.36
N VAL A 3 16.99 2.88 -7.51
CA VAL A 3 16.04 2.10 -8.30
C VAL A 3 16.36 2.35 -9.79
N ARG A 4 16.41 1.30 -10.62
CA ARG A 4 16.58 1.42 -12.08
C ARG A 4 15.37 0.80 -12.78
N PRO A 5 14.82 1.43 -13.83
CA PRO A 5 13.55 1.03 -14.45
C PRO A 5 13.73 -0.20 -15.35
N PHE A 6 12.82 -1.18 -15.23
CA PHE A 6 12.77 -2.43 -15.99
C PHE A 6 11.46 -2.53 -16.80
N ALA A 7 11.54 -3.07 -18.03
CA ALA A 7 10.45 -3.21 -19.00
C ALA A 7 10.24 -4.69 -19.42
N ILE A 8 8.99 -5.13 -19.63
CA ILE A 8 8.43 -6.52 -19.64
C ILE A 8 7.47 -6.83 -20.86
N ALA A 9 7.19 -8.13 -21.14
CA ALA A 9 5.90 -8.91 -21.25
C ALA A 9 4.79 -8.95 -22.41
N ALA A 10 4.58 -10.05 -23.21
CA ALA A 10 3.62 -11.27 -23.24
C ALA A 10 2.69 -11.93 -24.35
N SER A 11 2.90 -13.27 -24.57
CA SER A 11 2.12 -14.38 -25.24
C SER A 11 2.48 -15.06 -26.62
N ALA A 12 2.64 -16.38 -26.58
CA ALA A 12 2.63 -17.29 -27.73
C ALA A 12 1.19 -17.61 -28.22
N THR A 13 0.97 -17.65 -29.53
CA THR A 13 -0.15 -18.36 -30.17
C THR A 13 0.34 -19.09 -31.41
N ALA A 14 0.03 -20.39 -31.49
CA ALA A 14 0.41 -21.27 -32.60
C ALA A 14 -0.25 -20.83 -33.91
N LEU A 15 0.56 -20.48 -34.92
CA LEU A 15 0.11 -20.27 -36.29
C LEU A 15 0.77 -21.29 -37.22
N VAL A 16 -0.08 -22.17 -37.72
CA VAL A 16 0.18 -23.12 -38.79
C VAL A 16 0.69 -22.35 -40.01
N VAL A 17 1.93 -22.61 -40.40
CA VAL A 17 2.59 -22.03 -41.57
C VAL A 17 1.87 -22.53 -42.83
N ALA A 18 0.97 -21.70 -43.37
CA ALA A 18 0.42 -21.87 -44.70
C ALA A 18 1.07 -20.89 -45.68
N GLY A 19 2.02 -21.41 -46.46
CA GLY A 19 2.17 -21.08 -47.89
C GLY A 19 2.70 -19.71 -48.29
N LEU A 20 4.03 -19.59 -48.43
CA LEU A 20 4.65 -18.82 -49.50
C LEU A 20 5.54 -19.76 -50.34
N ALA A 21 4.89 -20.68 -51.06
CA ALA A 21 5.52 -21.43 -52.15
C ALA A 21 5.14 -20.77 -53.48
N GLY A 22 5.75 -19.62 -53.76
CA GLY A 22 5.88 -19.11 -55.12
C GLY A 22 7.06 -19.81 -55.78
N CYS A 23 6.79 -20.66 -56.76
CA CYS A 23 7.79 -21.42 -57.51
C CYS A 23 8.77 -20.51 -58.26
N SER A 24 9.94 -20.29 -57.67
CA SER A 24 11.19 -20.11 -58.41
C SER A 24 12.15 -21.18 -57.92
N GLU A 25 12.68 -22.02 -58.81
CA GLU A 25 13.77 -22.98 -58.53
C GLU A 25 15.10 -22.27 -58.23
N GLY A 26 15.07 -21.21 -57.41
CA GLY A 26 16.24 -20.59 -56.84
C GLY A 26 16.76 -21.49 -55.72
N LYS A 27 18.06 -21.81 -55.76
CA LYS A 27 18.74 -22.46 -54.63
C LYS A 27 18.41 -21.69 -53.35
N VAL A 28 17.72 -22.34 -52.41
CA VAL A 28 17.49 -21.80 -51.07
C VAL A 28 18.87 -21.49 -50.47
N ALA A 29 19.08 -20.24 -50.06
CA ALA A 29 20.36 -19.82 -49.49
C ALA A 29 20.71 -20.68 -48.27
N ASP A 30 21.97 -21.08 -48.17
CA ASP A 30 22.49 -21.92 -47.08
C ASP A 30 23.38 -21.06 -46.18
N ASN A 31 22.81 -20.61 -45.06
CA ASN A 31 23.47 -19.69 -44.14
C ASN A 31 24.53 -20.38 -43.27
N THR A 32 24.54 -21.72 -43.24
CA THR A 32 25.52 -22.51 -42.50
C THR A 32 26.95 -22.35 -43.02
N LYS A 33 27.11 -21.86 -44.26
CA LYS A 33 28.41 -21.64 -44.91
C LYS A 33 28.94 -20.20 -44.76
N LEU A 34 28.14 -19.29 -44.24
CA LEU A 34 28.55 -17.90 -44.04
C LEU A 34 29.43 -17.77 -42.78
N ASP A 35 30.44 -16.90 -42.84
CA ASP A 35 31.21 -16.50 -41.66
C ASP A 35 30.31 -15.81 -40.62
N ALA A 36 30.68 -15.91 -39.34
CA ALA A 36 29.86 -15.43 -38.22
C ALA A 36 29.44 -13.95 -38.38
N LYS A 37 30.40 -13.08 -38.68
CA LYS A 37 30.14 -11.65 -38.88
C LYS A 37 29.24 -11.38 -40.10
N VAL A 38 29.50 -12.05 -41.23
CA VAL A 38 28.70 -11.87 -42.45
C VAL A 38 27.27 -12.33 -42.23
N LEU A 39 27.08 -13.42 -41.47
CA LEU A 39 25.76 -13.90 -41.10
C LEU A 39 25.04 -12.91 -40.20
N ALA A 40 25.71 -12.37 -39.17
CA ALA A 40 25.14 -11.36 -38.28
C ALA A 40 24.74 -10.08 -39.03
N ASP A 41 25.63 -9.54 -39.88
CA ASP A 41 25.37 -8.32 -40.67
C ASP A 41 24.14 -8.50 -41.58
N LYS A 42 24.01 -9.66 -42.23
CA LYS A 42 22.85 -9.95 -43.07
C LYS A 42 21.58 -10.14 -42.25
N ALA A 43 21.68 -10.72 -41.06
CA ALA A 43 20.52 -10.91 -40.20
C ALA A 43 19.94 -9.60 -39.69
N VAL A 44 20.80 -8.70 -39.24
CA VAL A 44 20.46 -7.30 -38.93
C VAL A 44 19.78 -6.64 -40.12
N ALA A 45 20.37 -6.75 -41.32
CA ALA A 45 19.80 -6.16 -42.52
C ALA A 45 18.41 -6.72 -42.89
N GLU A 46 18.14 -8.00 -42.63
CA GLU A 46 16.80 -8.57 -42.83
C GLU A 46 15.79 -8.11 -41.77
N MET A 47 16.19 -8.03 -40.50
CA MET A 47 15.34 -7.50 -39.44
C MET A 47 14.95 -6.04 -39.69
N ASN A 48 15.88 -5.22 -40.21
CA ASN A 48 15.62 -3.82 -40.56
C ASN A 48 14.61 -3.63 -41.69
N LYS A 49 14.28 -4.69 -42.43
CA LYS A 49 13.20 -4.68 -43.43
C LYS A 49 11.84 -5.04 -42.82
N MET A 50 11.83 -5.61 -41.62
CA MET A 50 10.60 -5.92 -40.92
C MET A 50 10.04 -4.65 -40.29
N ARG A 51 8.74 -4.45 -40.45
CA ARG A 51 8.03 -3.36 -39.77
C ARG A 51 7.39 -3.82 -38.47
N TYR A 52 6.78 -5.01 -38.49
CA TYR A 52 6.04 -5.56 -37.36
C TYR A 52 6.60 -6.92 -36.97
N VAL A 53 6.89 -7.09 -35.67
CA VAL A 53 7.45 -8.31 -35.10
C VAL A 53 6.65 -8.69 -33.87
N ASP A 54 6.23 -9.95 -33.79
CA ASP A 54 5.71 -10.57 -32.58
C ASP A 54 6.88 -11.23 -31.84
N ALA A 55 7.08 -10.88 -30.57
CA ALA A 55 8.27 -11.20 -29.79
C ALA A 55 7.95 -11.91 -28.47
N ALA A 56 7.79 -13.24 -28.47
CA ALA A 56 7.46 -14.01 -27.26
C ALA A 56 8.70 -14.37 -26.45
N ALA A 57 8.77 -13.95 -25.19
CA ALA A 57 9.87 -14.26 -24.28
C ALA A 57 9.42 -15.05 -23.05
N LYS A 58 10.37 -15.66 -22.36
CA LYS A 58 10.20 -16.28 -21.05
C LYS A 58 11.53 -16.13 -20.32
N GLY A 59 11.45 -15.94 -19.01
CA GLY A 59 12.59 -15.49 -18.27
C GLY A 59 12.58 -15.93 -16.82
N LYS A 60 13.74 -15.79 -16.20
CA LYS A 60 13.93 -15.97 -14.76
C LYS A 60 14.95 -14.96 -14.26
N THR A 61 14.60 -14.17 -13.26
CA THR A 61 15.54 -13.23 -12.61
C THR A 61 16.61 -13.97 -11.80
N ALA A 62 17.63 -13.26 -11.34
CA ALA A 62 18.68 -13.84 -10.48
C ALA A 62 18.11 -14.38 -9.14
N GLU A 63 17.05 -13.75 -8.64
CA GLU A 63 16.29 -14.16 -7.44
C GLU A 63 15.33 -15.33 -7.73
N GLY A 64 15.24 -15.73 -8.99
CA GLY A 64 14.44 -16.86 -9.44
C GLY A 64 12.98 -16.55 -9.74
N VAL A 65 12.62 -15.27 -9.89
CA VAL A 65 11.27 -14.86 -10.26
C VAL A 65 11.03 -15.14 -11.74
N GLU A 66 9.99 -15.90 -12.05
CA GLU A 66 9.62 -16.22 -13.43
C GLU A 66 8.90 -15.05 -14.11
N THR A 67 9.23 -14.83 -15.37
CA THR A 67 8.62 -13.81 -16.24
C THR A 67 8.20 -14.41 -17.57
N THR A 68 7.14 -13.88 -18.17
CA THR A 68 6.77 -14.22 -19.55
C THR A 68 6.54 -12.97 -20.37
N SER A 69 6.88 -13.06 -21.66
CA SER A 69 6.81 -12.03 -22.69
C SER A 69 6.34 -12.50 -24.10
N ALA A 70 6.14 -11.57 -25.08
CA ALA A 70 5.10 -11.42 -26.17
C ALA A 70 4.47 -10.03 -26.35
N LEU A 71 5.16 -9.34 -27.21
CA LEU A 71 4.96 -7.96 -27.53
C LEU A 71 4.79 -7.95 -29.04
N CYS A 72 3.89 -7.10 -29.52
CA CYS A 72 3.88 -6.70 -30.92
C CYS A 72 4.67 -5.40 -31.00
N ALA A 73 5.79 -5.41 -31.72
CA ALA A 73 6.64 -4.24 -31.93
C ALA A 73 6.45 -3.66 -33.34
N ASP A 74 6.20 -2.35 -33.45
CA ASP A 74 6.43 -1.57 -34.67
C ASP A 74 7.86 -1.01 -34.62
N LEU A 75 8.77 -1.67 -35.33
CA LEU A 75 10.20 -1.33 -35.35
C LEU A 75 10.45 0.05 -35.97
N SER A 76 9.59 0.51 -36.88
CA SER A 76 9.72 1.84 -37.50
C SER A 76 9.28 2.96 -36.56
N ALA A 77 8.23 2.70 -35.78
CA ALA A 77 7.73 3.65 -34.78
C ALA A 77 8.44 3.53 -33.42
N LYS A 78 9.35 2.56 -33.26
CA LYS A 78 10.02 2.25 -31.98
C LYS A 78 9.03 2.08 -30.83
N SER A 79 7.95 1.37 -31.10
CA SER A 79 6.82 1.22 -30.17
C SER A 79 6.46 -0.25 -30.01
N LEU A 80 6.04 -0.66 -28.82
CA LEU A 80 5.58 -2.02 -28.55
C LEU A 80 4.38 -2.04 -27.62
N ALA A 81 3.59 -3.09 -27.70
CA ALA A 81 2.56 -3.39 -26.70
C ALA A 81 2.36 -4.89 -26.53
N GLY A 82 2.00 -5.33 -25.33
CA GLY A 82 1.66 -6.71 -25.06
C GLY A 82 1.31 -6.98 -23.59
N LYS A 83 1.18 -8.27 -23.25
CA LYS A 83 0.70 -8.69 -21.92
C LYS A 83 1.37 -9.94 -21.42
N GLY A 84 1.88 -9.94 -20.20
CA GLY A 84 2.58 -11.07 -19.62
C GLY A 84 2.36 -11.36 -18.18
N THR A 85 3.35 -12.03 -17.61
CA THR A 85 3.40 -12.36 -16.20
C THR A 85 4.73 -11.96 -15.59
N PHE A 86 4.68 -11.48 -14.35
CA PHE A 86 5.83 -11.27 -13.48
C PHE A 86 5.49 -11.88 -12.12
N ALA A 87 6.31 -12.81 -11.62
CA ALA A 87 6.00 -13.58 -10.41
C ALA A 87 4.64 -14.29 -10.48
N GLY A 88 4.23 -14.73 -11.68
CA GLY A 88 2.92 -15.35 -11.94
C GLY A 88 1.74 -14.38 -12.03
N GLU A 89 1.96 -13.09 -11.76
CA GLU A 89 0.93 -12.06 -11.79
C GLU A 89 0.89 -11.33 -13.12
N ALA A 90 -0.31 -11.00 -13.60
CA ALA A 90 -0.49 -10.39 -14.92
C ALA A 90 0.11 -8.97 -14.99
N VAL A 91 0.79 -8.68 -16.10
CA VAL A 91 1.33 -7.36 -16.43
C VAL A 91 0.97 -6.98 -17.87
N GLU A 92 0.62 -5.72 -18.09
CA GLU A 92 0.42 -5.14 -19.42
C GLU A 92 1.47 -4.06 -19.66
N MET A 93 2.00 -4.02 -20.88
CA MET A 93 3.19 -3.26 -21.24
C MET A 93 2.93 -2.47 -22.52
N VAL A 94 3.31 -1.20 -22.51
CA VAL A 94 3.25 -0.32 -23.68
C VAL A 94 4.51 0.53 -23.71
N GLN A 95 5.15 0.63 -24.86
CA GLN A 95 6.20 1.63 -25.11
C GLN A 95 5.80 2.48 -26.29
N VAL A 96 5.86 3.81 -26.12
CA VAL A 96 5.68 4.79 -27.18
C VAL A 96 6.78 5.83 -27.03
N ASP A 97 7.58 6.00 -28.07
CA ASP A 97 8.75 6.88 -28.06
C ASP A 97 9.72 6.54 -26.91
N ASP A 98 10.01 7.52 -26.04
CA ASP A 98 10.89 7.44 -24.88
C ASP A 98 10.15 7.13 -23.56
N ARG A 99 8.90 6.65 -23.65
CA ARG A 99 8.05 6.33 -22.49
C ARG A 99 7.66 4.86 -22.49
N THR A 100 7.77 4.24 -21.33
CA THR A 100 7.22 2.91 -21.04
C THR A 100 6.06 3.06 -20.07
N TYR A 101 5.06 2.20 -20.21
CA TYR A 101 3.91 2.12 -19.33
C TYR A 101 3.74 0.66 -18.93
N SER A 102 3.74 0.41 -17.63
CA SER A 102 3.55 -0.92 -17.06
C SER A 102 2.31 -0.91 -16.18
N LYS A 103 1.42 -1.88 -16.36
CA LYS A 103 0.21 -2.04 -15.55
C LYS A 103 0.17 -3.42 -14.94
N GLY A 104 0.16 -3.48 -13.61
CA GLY A 104 0.05 -4.69 -12.82
C GLY A 104 -1.11 -4.62 -11.83
N ASN A 105 -1.40 -5.75 -11.19
CA ASN A 105 -2.18 -5.75 -9.94
C ASN A 105 -1.26 -5.47 -8.74
N GLY A 106 -1.84 -5.34 -7.54
CA GLY A 106 -1.06 -5.08 -6.33
C GLY A 106 0.04 -6.11 -6.11
N LYS A 107 -0.27 -7.40 -6.23
CA LYS A 107 0.70 -8.49 -6.01
C LYS A 107 1.91 -8.42 -6.94
N MET A 108 1.70 -8.06 -8.20
CA MET A 108 2.78 -7.83 -9.16
C MET A 108 3.71 -6.71 -8.68
N TRP A 109 3.13 -5.59 -8.25
CA TRP A 109 3.87 -4.44 -7.74
C TRP A 109 4.61 -4.73 -6.44
N ALA A 110 4.00 -5.51 -5.55
CA ALA A 110 4.63 -6.01 -4.34
C ALA A 110 5.84 -6.90 -4.65
N ALA A 111 5.70 -7.83 -5.59
CA ALA A 111 6.81 -8.66 -6.03
C ALA A 111 7.93 -7.84 -6.69
N ALA A 112 7.58 -6.81 -7.48
CA ALA A 112 8.53 -5.93 -8.14
C ALA A 112 9.30 -5.02 -7.16
N ALA A 113 8.70 -4.65 -6.03
CA ALA A 113 9.35 -3.90 -4.97
C ALA A 113 10.40 -4.71 -4.19
N GLY A 114 10.43 -6.04 -4.35
CA GLY A 114 11.33 -6.95 -3.64
C GLY A 114 10.82 -7.34 -2.25
N SER A 115 11.68 -7.91 -1.39
CA SER A 115 11.33 -8.21 0.00
C SER A 115 11.20 -6.90 0.78
N ALA A 116 10.05 -6.25 0.66
CA ALA A 116 9.66 -5.22 1.58
C ALA A 116 9.39 -5.90 2.93
N ASP A 117 10.37 -5.83 3.83
CA ASP A 117 10.18 -6.08 5.26
C ASP A 117 9.12 -5.13 5.89
N ASP A 118 8.51 -4.26 5.07
CA ASP A 118 7.56 -3.23 5.45
C ASP A 118 6.21 -3.41 4.70
N VAL A 119 5.38 -4.30 5.23
CA VAL A 119 4.09 -4.72 4.64
C VAL A 119 3.12 -3.55 4.42
N ALA A 120 3.20 -2.46 5.21
CA ALA A 120 2.32 -1.31 4.99
C ALA A 120 2.72 -0.45 3.80
N ALA A 121 4.04 -0.30 3.53
CA ALA A 121 4.51 0.30 2.30
C ALA A 121 4.02 -0.48 1.09
N THR A 122 4.04 -1.81 1.19
CA THR A 122 3.49 -2.69 0.17
C THR A 122 1.97 -2.50 0.00
N ALA A 123 1.16 -2.51 1.06
CA ALA A 123 -0.30 -2.38 0.94
C ALA A 123 -0.77 -1.03 0.38
N ALA A 124 -0.13 0.06 0.81
CA ALA A 124 -0.33 1.41 0.26
C ALA A 124 -0.03 1.45 -1.24
N PHE A 125 1.13 0.90 -1.62
CA PHE A 125 1.62 0.82 -2.99
C PHE A 125 0.72 -0.06 -3.87
N GLU A 126 0.31 -1.22 -3.36
CA GLU A 126 -0.63 -2.13 -4.02
C GLU A 126 -1.93 -1.42 -4.40
N LYS A 127 -2.51 -0.66 -3.45
CA LYS A 127 -3.76 0.06 -3.66
C LYS A 127 -3.60 1.25 -4.61
N ALA A 128 -2.50 1.99 -4.49
CA ALA A 128 -2.24 3.18 -5.30
C ALA A 128 -2.07 2.82 -6.80
N LEU A 129 -1.36 1.73 -7.08
CA LEU A 129 -0.97 1.34 -8.44
C LEU A 129 -1.90 0.32 -9.11
N ALA A 130 -2.76 -0.35 -8.35
CA ALA A 130 -3.61 -1.42 -8.87
C ALA A 130 -4.46 -0.95 -10.07
N GLY A 131 -4.24 -1.61 -11.21
CA GLY A 131 -5.04 -1.40 -12.41
C GLY A 131 -4.73 -0.12 -13.17
N LYS A 132 -3.74 0.66 -12.74
CA LYS A 132 -3.22 1.84 -13.41
C LYS A 132 -1.87 1.54 -14.08
N PHE A 133 -1.56 2.30 -15.12
CA PHE A 133 -0.25 2.28 -15.76
C PHE A 133 0.69 3.18 -14.97
N VAL A 134 1.84 2.64 -14.59
CA VAL A 134 2.98 3.43 -14.12
C VAL A 134 3.79 3.84 -15.34
N GLN A 135 3.96 5.13 -15.54
CA GLN A 135 4.83 5.66 -16.59
C GLN A 135 6.27 5.65 -16.08
N GLY A 136 7.19 5.14 -16.90
CA GLY A 136 8.62 5.28 -16.70
C GLY A 136 9.31 5.76 -17.96
N LYS A 137 10.61 6.04 -17.86
CA LYS A 137 11.44 6.35 -19.02
C LYS A 137 11.83 5.07 -19.76
N ALA A 138 11.63 5.05 -21.07
CA ALA A 138 12.18 4.03 -21.95
C ALA A 138 13.40 4.58 -22.69
N ASP A 139 14.37 3.72 -22.95
CA ASP A 139 15.33 3.98 -24.00
C ASP A 139 14.70 3.58 -25.34
N PRO A 140 14.36 4.53 -26.23
CA PRO A 140 13.77 4.21 -27.53
C PRO A 140 14.69 3.35 -28.39
N ASP A 141 15.99 3.39 -28.11
CA ASP A 141 16.98 2.58 -28.78
C ASP A 141 17.18 1.22 -28.11
N ALA A 142 16.78 0.96 -26.86
CA ALA A 142 16.97 -0.36 -26.24
C ALA A 142 16.25 -1.50 -26.99
N MET A 143 15.06 -1.24 -27.56
CA MET A 143 14.34 -2.22 -28.39
C MET A 143 15.09 -2.51 -29.71
N VAL A 144 15.99 -1.61 -30.11
CA VAL A 144 16.62 -1.51 -31.42
C VAL A 144 18.13 -1.84 -31.31
N GLU A 145 18.76 -1.66 -30.16
CA GLU A 145 20.21 -1.77 -29.95
C GLU A 145 20.70 -3.20 -30.20
N PHE A 146 19.83 -4.18 -30.05
CA PHE A 146 20.08 -5.55 -30.48
C PHE A 146 19.98 -5.72 -32.01
N PHE A 147 18.92 -5.21 -32.65
CA PHE A 147 18.69 -5.35 -34.09
C PHE A 147 19.68 -4.52 -34.91
N TYR A 148 20.29 -3.49 -34.32
CA TYR A 148 21.18 -2.54 -34.96
C TYR A 148 22.57 -2.51 -34.30
N GLY A 149 22.83 -3.43 -33.37
CA GLY A 149 24.04 -3.47 -32.56
C GLY A 149 25.29 -3.88 -33.31
N ASP A 150 26.43 -3.66 -32.66
CA ASP A 150 27.73 -4.05 -33.18
C ASP A 150 27.83 -5.58 -33.34
N THR A 151 27.96 -6.04 -34.58
CA THR A 151 28.11 -7.46 -34.94
C THR A 151 29.53 -7.98 -34.76
N ASN A 152 30.48 -7.16 -34.32
CA ASN A 152 31.85 -7.59 -34.07
C ASN A 152 31.93 -8.49 -32.82
N GLY A 153 32.89 -9.42 -32.84
CA GLY A 153 33.18 -10.33 -31.72
C GLY A 153 32.19 -11.49 -31.57
N VAL A 154 31.25 -11.68 -32.50
CA VAL A 154 30.34 -12.83 -32.47
C VAL A 154 31.06 -14.13 -32.82
N THR A 155 30.77 -15.19 -32.07
CA THR A 155 31.26 -16.55 -32.32
C THR A 155 30.13 -17.41 -32.84
N LYS A 156 30.38 -18.15 -33.91
CA LYS A 156 29.40 -19.06 -34.50
C LYS A 156 29.51 -20.45 -33.88
N GLY A 157 28.37 -21.01 -33.48
CA GLY A 157 28.27 -22.40 -33.03
C GLY A 157 27.72 -23.34 -34.10
N ASP A 158 27.54 -24.60 -33.71
CA ASP A 158 26.98 -25.66 -34.57
C ASP A 158 25.49 -25.45 -34.83
N VAL A 159 25.04 -25.92 -36.00
CA VAL A 159 23.62 -25.86 -36.38
C VAL A 159 22.79 -26.67 -35.38
N MET A 160 21.70 -26.08 -34.92
CA MET A 160 20.77 -26.71 -33.97
C MET A 160 19.32 -26.36 -34.29
N THR A 161 18.39 -26.92 -33.54
CA THR A 161 16.97 -26.54 -33.63
C THR A 161 16.64 -25.50 -32.57
N PHE A 162 16.05 -24.38 -32.98
CA PHE A 162 15.52 -23.33 -32.11
C PHE A 162 14.10 -22.97 -32.56
N ALA A 163 13.15 -22.93 -31.62
CA ALA A 163 11.72 -22.70 -31.91
C ALA A 163 11.18 -23.58 -33.08
N GLY A 164 11.62 -24.84 -33.15
CA GLY A 164 11.21 -25.79 -34.20
C GLY A 164 11.86 -25.59 -35.57
N GLN A 165 12.79 -24.65 -35.73
CA GLN A 165 13.51 -24.36 -36.98
C GLN A 165 15.00 -24.61 -36.84
N GLN A 166 15.67 -25.00 -37.94
CA GLN A 166 17.13 -25.11 -37.96
C GLN A 166 17.76 -23.72 -37.93
N ALA A 167 18.65 -23.51 -36.97
CA ALA A 167 19.28 -22.23 -36.68
C ALA A 167 20.80 -22.37 -36.52
N VAL A 168 21.52 -21.30 -36.87
CA VAL A 168 22.94 -21.11 -36.61
C VAL A 168 23.05 -20.17 -35.41
N PRO A 169 23.55 -20.62 -34.24
CA PRO A 169 23.72 -19.78 -33.08
C PRO A 169 24.94 -18.85 -33.25
N LEU A 170 24.75 -17.57 -32.94
CA LEU A 170 25.79 -16.54 -32.89
C LEU A 170 25.85 -15.98 -31.48
N THR A 171 26.95 -16.23 -30.77
CA THR A 171 27.14 -15.84 -29.38
C THR A 171 28.02 -14.60 -29.27
N LYS A 172 27.67 -13.66 -28.38
CA LYS A 172 28.51 -12.56 -27.92
C LYS A 172 28.59 -12.56 -26.40
N THR A 173 29.77 -12.33 -25.84
CA THR A 173 29.95 -12.10 -24.41
C THR A 173 30.13 -10.61 -24.18
N SER A 174 29.32 -10.03 -23.31
CA SER A 174 29.42 -8.64 -22.88
C SER A 174 30.65 -8.43 -22.00
N SER A 175 31.08 -7.17 -21.85
CA SER A 175 32.19 -6.82 -20.94
C SER A 175 31.89 -7.10 -19.47
N SER A 176 30.61 -7.19 -19.08
CA SER A 176 30.18 -7.58 -17.74
C SER A 176 30.22 -9.10 -17.51
N GLY A 177 30.42 -9.91 -18.56
CA GLY A 177 30.49 -11.37 -18.48
C GLY A 177 29.17 -12.09 -18.80
N GLY A 178 28.06 -11.35 -18.96
CA GLY A 178 26.81 -11.90 -19.49
C GLY A 178 26.97 -12.34 -20.95
N LYS A 179 26.26 -13.39 -21.34
CA LYS A 179 26.34 -14.02 -22.66
C LYS A 179 25.00 -13.92 -23.37
N THR A 180 25.01 -13.45 -24.60
CA THR A 180 23.83 -13.42 -25.45
C THR A 180 24.06 -14.33 -26.67
N THR A 181 23.07 -15.15 -27.03
CA THR A 181 23.13 -16.05 -28.18
C THR A 181 21.94 -15.81 -29.10
N TYR A 182 22.21 -15.38 -30.33
CA TYR A 182 21.20 -15.17 -31.38
C TYR A 182 21.05 -16.39 -32.25
N TYR A 183 19.81 -16.75 -32.57
CA TYR A 183 19.50 -17.91 -33.40
C TYR A 183 19.08 -17.46 -34.79
N ILE A 184 19.96 -17.61 -35.77
CA ILE A 184 19.72 -17.16 -37.15
C ILE A 184 19.24 -18.31 -38.02
N ALA A 185 18.20 -18.12 -38.84
CA ALA A 185 17.69 -19.18 -39.72
C ALA A 185 18.80 -19.80 -40.59
N ALA A 186 18.98 -21.12 -40.52
CA ALA A 186 20.05 -21.82 -41.22
C ALA A 186 19.85 -21.89 -42.75
N LYS A 187 18.61 -21.74 -43.22
CA LYS A 187 18.23 -21.78 -44.64
C LYS A 187 17.34 -20.58 -44.99
N GLY A 188 17.44 -20.11 -46.23
CA GLY A 188 16.65 -18.98 -46.73
C GLY A 188 17.21 -17.63 -46.31
N ALA A 189 16.35 -16.64 -46.14
CA ALA A 189 16.76 -15.33 -45.62
C ALA A 189 17.31 -15.50 -44.18
N PRO A 190 18.44 -14.86 -43.83
CA PRO A 190 19.08 -15.03 -42.52
C PRO A 190 18.34 -14.25 -41.43
N VAL A 191 17.05 -14.49 -41.23
CA VAL A 191 16.27 -13.81 -40.19
C VAL A 191 16.68 -14.27 -38.79
N ILE A 192 16.61 -13.35 -37.82
CA ILE A 192 16.78 -13.67 -36.40
C ILE A 192 15.48 -14.35 -35.93
N LEU A 193 15.59 -15.58 -35.44
CA LEU A 193 14.47 -16.37 -34.92
C LEU A 193 14.20 -16.10 -33.44
N GLY A 194 15.19 -15.56 -32.73
CA GLY A 194 15.16 -15.32 -31.30
C GLY A 194 16.55 -15.30 -30.70
N ASP A 195 16.59 -15.26 -29.38
CA ASP A 195 17.80 -15.15 -28.58
C ASP A 195 17.64 -15.79 -27.21
N VAL A 196 18.79 -16.02 -26.59
CA VAL A 196 18.93 -16.40 -25.20
C VAL A 196 19.97 -15.48 -24.58
N GLU A 197 19.59 -14.84 -23.48
CA GLU A 197 20.47 -14.06 -22.63
C GLU A 197 20.72 -14.82 -21.32
N ASP A 198 21.98 -15.01 -20.99
CA ASP A 198 22.46 -15.61 -19.74
C ASP A 198 23.29 -14.54 -19.01
N ASP A 199 22.76 -13.99 -17.92
CA ASP A 199 23.50 -13.06 -17.08
C ASP A 199 24.47 -13.82 -16.16
N LYS A 200 25.56 -13.17 -15.77
CA LYS A 200 26.58 -13.71 -14.86
C LYS A 200 26.00 -14.09 -13.50
N ASP A 201 24.92 -13.44 -13.09
CA ASP A 201 24.26 -13.62 -11.80
C ASP A 201 23.16 -14.71 -11.84
N GLY A 202 23.04 -15.43 -12.96
CA GLY A 202 22.14 -16.58 -13.10
C GLY A 202 20.74 -16.24 -13.62
N ALA A 203 20.47 -14.96 -13.92
CA ALA A 203 19.29 -14.58 -14.68
C ALA A 203 19.38 -15.14 -16.11
N ARG A 204 18.25 -15.59 -16.65
CA ARG A 204 18.18 -16.14 -18.00
C ARG A 204 16.88 -15.77 -18.68
N ASP A 205 16.97 -15.21 -19.88
CA ASP A 205 15.84 -14.86 -20.73
C ASP A 205 15.96 -15.55 -22.10
N GLU A 206 14.83 -16.01 -22.64
CA GLU A 206 14.73 -16.59 -23.98
C GLU A 206 13.62 -15.87 -24.73
N THR A 207 13.95 -15.23 -25.85
CA THR A 207 13.00 -14.53 -26.72
C THR A 207 12.89 -15.24 -28.07
N THR A 208 11.70 -15.26 -28.65
CA THR A 208 11.41 -15.79 -29.98
C THR A 208 10.76 -14.69 -30.81
N TYR A 209 11.22 -14.53 -32.04
CA TYR A 209 10.72 -13.51 -32.97
C TYR A 209 9.99 -14.17 -34.13
N THR A 210 8.83 -13.63 -34.45
CA THR A 210 8.08 -13.99 -35.64
C THR A 210 7.59 -12.74 -36.35
N LYS A 211 7.40 -12.84 -37.66
CA LYS A 211 6.78 -11.75 -38.41
C LYS A 211 5.32 -11.62 -37.99
N ALA A 212 4.93 -10.43 -37.55
CA ALA A 212 3.55 -10.23 -37.12
C ALA A 212 2.56 -10.40 -38.28
N ALA A 213 1.45 -11.07 -38.01
CA ALA A 213 0.38 -11.29 -38.98
C ALA A 213 -0.41 -10.00 -39.27
N ALA A 214 -0.40 -9.06 -38.33
CA ALA A 214 -1.12 -7.80 -38.39
C ALA A 214 -0.21 -6.62 -37.98
N LYS A 215 -0.69 -5.41 -38.22
CA LYS A 215 -0.07 -4.18 -37.70
C LYS A 215 -0.21 -4.15 -36.18
N CYS A 216 0.87 -3.77 -35.48
CA CYS A 216 0.82 -3.49 -34.06
C CYS A 216 0.03 -2.20 -33.80
N GLU A 217 -1.06 -2.30 -33.04
CA GLU A 217 -1.79 -1.13 -32.55
C GLU A 217 -1.23 -0.72 -31.19
N VAL A 218 -0.17 0.09 -31.22
CA VAL A 218 0.42 0.67 -30.01
C VAL A 218 -0.15 2.06 -29.80
N LYS A 219 -0.76 2.28 -28.64
CA LYS A 219 -1.33 3.57 -28.23
C LYS A 219 -0.97 3.83 -26.78
N GLU A 220 -0.63 5.07 -26.46
CA GLU A 220 -0.50 5.48 -25.07
C GLU A 220 -1.80 5.23 -24.31
N PRO A 221 -1.71 4.81 -23.04
CA PRO A 221 -2.87 4.76 -22.16
C PRO A 221 -3.52 6.15 -21.99
N ALA A 222 -4.80 6.18 -21.62
CA ALA A 222 -5.46 7.44 -21.32
C ALA A 222 -4.83 8.09 -20.07
N LYS A 223 -4.74 9.43 -20.03
CA LYS A 223 -4.03 10.15 -18.96
C LYS A 223 -4.56 9.85 -17.55
N ASP A 224 -5.85 9.62 -17.41
CA ASP A 224 -6.52 9.25 -16.15
C ASP A 224 -6.21 7.81 -15.70
N GLN A 225 -5.61 7.01 -16.58
CA GLN A 225 -5.13 5.66 -16.29
C GLN A 225 -3.63 5.61 -15.98
N VAL A 226 -2.92 6.74 -16.09
CA VAL A 226 -1.46 6.82 -15.90
C VAL A 226 -1.13 7.48 -14.58
N ILE A 227 -0.19 6.90 -13.85
CA ILE A 227 0.48 7.52 -12.70
C ILE A 227 1.91 7.85 -13.15
N PRO A 228 2.31 9.13 -13.11
CA PRO A 228 3.70 9.56 -13.33
C PRO A 228 4.67 8.93 -12.32
N GLU A 229 5.90 8.63 -12.76
CA GLU A 229 6.95 8.02 -11.91
C GLU A 229 7.24 8.84 -10.64
N ASP A 230 7.23 10.16 -10.76
CA ASP A 230 7.44 11.11 -9.65
C ASP A 230 6.31 11.08 -8.62
N GLU A 231 5.08 10.83 -9.04
CA GLU A 231 3.97 10.60 -8.10
C GLU A 231 4.12 9.27 -7.36
N VAL A 232 4.65 8.23 -8.02
CA VAL A 232 4.97 6.95 -7.39
C VAL A 232 6.11 7.10 -6.38
N GLU A 233 7.18 7.82 -6.75
CA GLU A 233 8.32 8.09 -5.87
C GLU A 233 7.90 8.92 -4.64
N ALA A 234 7.11 9.98 -4.83
CA ALA A 234 6.60 10.79 -3.74
C ALA A 234 5.69 9.98 -2.79
N ALA A 235 4.88 9.07 -3.32
CA ALA A 235 4.07 8.17 -2.50
C ALA A 235 4.94 7.20 -1.68
N LEU A 236 6.00 6.65 -2.27
CA LEU A 236 6.96 5.77 -1.58
C LEU A 236 7.72 6.53 -0.49
N GLU A 237 8.16 7.75 -0.77
CA GLU A 237 8.88 8.60 0.20
C GLU A 237 7.97 8.99 1.36
N ALA A 238 6.72 9.36 1.10
CA ALA A 238 5.75 9.70 2.15
C ALA A 238 5.44 8.51 3.08
N VAL A 239 5.42 7.29 2.54
CA VAL A 239 5.26 6.09 3.39
C VAL A 239 6.52 5.84 4.19
N ALA A 240 7.69 5.88 3.54
CA ALA A 240 8.98 5.69 4.20
C ALA A 240 9.21 6.70 5.34
N ASP A 241 8.81 7.96 5.20
CA ASP A 241 8.93 8.99 6.24
C ASP A 241 8.11 8.72 7.51
N ASN A 242 7.05 7.91 7.41
CA ASN A 242 6.25 7.49 8.56
C ASN A 242 6.65 6.10 9.06
N THR A 243 6.95 5.14 8.17
CA THR A 243 7.38 3.79 8.55
C THR A 243 8.84 3.68 8.95
N LEU A 244 9.70 4.63 8.62
CA LEU A 244 11.10 4.68 9.08
C LEU A 244 11.36 5.70 10.18
N ALA A 245 10.38 6.57 10.49
CA ALA A 245 10.50 7.49 11.61
C ALA A 245 10.73 6.74 12.94
N ASP A 246 11.58 7.34 13.77
CA ASP A 246 11.74 6.95 15.17
C ASP A 246 10.35 6.97 15.85
N PRO A 247 9.96 5.92 16.60
CA PRO A 247 8.63 5.84 17.21
C PRO A 247 8.26 7.07 18.06
N LYS A 248 9.24 7.70 18.71
CA LYS A 248 9.01 8.91 19.49
C LYS A 248 8.76 10.12 18.59
N ASP A 249 9.55 10.29 17.53
CA ASP A 249 9.32 11.35 16.54
C ASP A 249 7.93 11.23 15.91
N LEU A 250 7.52 10.02 15.52
CA LEU A 250 6.19 9.80 14.96
C LEU A 250 5.07 10.14 15.95
N ALA A 251 5.23 9.77 17.23
CA ALA A 251 4.28 10.14 18.29
C ALA A 251 4.20 11.67 18.48
N ASP A 252 5.35 12.34 18.53
CA ASP A 252 5.43 13.80 18.73
C ASP A 252 4.82 14.57 17.57
N ARG A 253 5.13 14.19 16.31
CA ARG A 253 4.50 14.79 15.11
C ARG A 253 3.00 14.57 15.09
N SER A 254 2.53 13.39 15.53
CA SER A 254 1.09 13.09 15.58
C SER A 254 0.36 13.96 16.60
N ARG A 255 0.98 14.15 17.77
CA ARG A 255 0.49 15.07 18.78
C ARG A 255 0.44 16.50 18.25
N GLU A 256 1.52 16.99 17.66
CA GLU A 256 1.57 18.35 17.10
C GLU A 256 0.48 18.55 16.05
N HIS A 257 0.25 17.56 15.19
CA HIS A 257 -0.84 17.60 14.23
C HIS A 257 -2.21 17.69 14.92
N ALA A 258 -2.48 16.86 15.93
CA ALA A 258 -3.73 16.90 16.69
C ALA A 258 -3.97 18.28 17.34
N LEU A 259 -2.94 18.87 17.96
CA LEU A 259 -3.03 20.18 18.60
C LEU A 259 -3.35 21.33 17.64
N LYS A 260 -2.84 21.27 16.40
CA LYS A 260 -3.16 22.27 15.36
C LYS A 260 -4.65 22.28 15.00
N GLN A 261 -5.35 21.17 15.20
CA GLN A 261 -6.75 20.99 14.83
C GLN A 261 -7.71 21.52 15.90
N LYS A 262 -7.22 21.82 17.12
CA LYS A 262 -7.94 22.37 18.28
C LYS A 262 -9.08 21.52 18.84
N SER A 263 -9.68 20.64 18.05
CA SER A 263 -10.67 19.67 18.50
C SER A 263 -10.61 18.37 17.72
N VAL A 264 -11.08 17.30 18.37
CA VAL A 264 -11.09 15.94 17.84
C VAL A 264 -12.41 15.28 18.21
N ALA A 265 -13.09 14.67 17.24
CA ALA A 265 -14.21 13.76 17.48
C ALA A 265 -13.72 12.33 17.68
N LEU A 266 -14.24 11.69 18.71
CA LEU A 266 -13.87 10.36 19.17
C LEU A 266 -15.10 9.45 19.17
N SER A 267 -14.87 8.17 18.94
CA SER A 267 -15.85 7.13 19.27
C SER A 267 -15.12 5.86 19.64
N GLY A 268 -15.67 5.07 20.55
CA GLY A 268 -14.97 3.90 21.03
C GLY A 268 -15.90 2.86 21.65
N THR A 269 -15.28 1.79 22.11
CA THR A 269 -15.90 0.76 22.92
C THR A 269 -14.96 0.39 24.05
N GLY A 270 -15.48 0.24 25.26
CA GLY A 270 -14.74 -0.38 26.36
C GLY A 270 -15.43 -1.64 26.82
N THR A 271 -14.68 -2.57 27.40
CA THR A 271 -15.22 -3.76 28.05
C THR A 271 -14.62 -3.86 29.43
N ASP A 272 -15.45 -4.07 30.44
CA ASP A 272 -15.05 -4.35 31.82
C ASP A 272 -15.76 -5.62 32.35
N GLU A 273 -15.74 -5.83 33.67
CA GLU A 273 -16.44 -6.96 34.31
C GLU A 273 -17.97 -6.92 34.12
N ASP A 274 -18.54 -5.74 33.88
CA ASP A 274 -19.98 -5.50 33.71
C ASP A 274 -20.42 -5.54 32.23
N GLY A 275 -19.45 -5.60 31.31
CA GLY A 275 -19.62 -5.90 29.88
C GLY A 275 -19.16 -4.77 28.97
N THR A 276 -19.64 -4.76 27.73
CA THR A 276 -19.20 -3.80 26.72
C THR A 276 -20.05 -2.53 26.72
N PHE A 277 -19.39 -1.37 26.81
CA PHE A 277 -20.00 -0.06 26.61
C PHE A 277 -19.51 0.58 25.31
N THR A 278 -20.30 1.51 24.79
CA THR A 278 -19.92 2.35 23.63
C THR A 278 -19.73 3.78 24.09
N MET A 279 -18.81 4.51 23.46
CA MET A 279 -18.54 5.92 23.72
C MET A 279 -18.56 6.70 22.41
N GLU A 280 -19.14 7.89 22.41
CA GLU A 280 -18.99 8.88 21.34
C GLU A 280 -18.76 10.24 21.97
N GLY A 281 -17.84 11.04 21.45
CA GLY A 281 -17.54 12.32 22.05
C GLY A 281 -16.65 13.21 21.22
N CYS A 282 -16.25 14.31 21.82
CA CYS A 282 -15.24 15.20 21.29
C CYS A 282 -14.44 15.85 22.42
N ILE A 283 -13.19 16.19 22.11
CA ILE A 283 -12.28 16.88 23.01
C ILE A 283 -11.79 18.14 22.31
N SER A 284 -11.73 19.24 23.05
CA SER A 284 -11.14 20.53 22.66
C SER A 284 -9.87 20.79 23.45
N TYR A 285 -8.84 21.28 22.77
CA TYR A 285 -7.51 21.54 23.32
C TYR A 285 -7.02 22.96 23.02
N LYS A 286 -6.21 23.52 23.90
CA LYS A 286 -5.32 24.66 23.60
C LYS A 286 -4.11 24.19 22.80
N ALA A 287 -3.39 25.16 22.22
CA ALA A 287 -2.15 24.90 21.48
C ALA A 287 -1.04 24.26 22.34
N ASP A 288 -1.09 24.43 23.67
CA ASP A 288 -0.16 23.81 24.63
C ASP A 288 -0.56 22.38 25.03
N GLY A 289 -1.69 21.87 24.53
CA GLY A 289 -2.22 20.55 24.87
C GLY A 289 -3.19 20.49 26.03
N THR A 290 -3.43 21.61 26.73
CA THR A 290 -4.42 21.66 27.81
C THR A 290 -5.82 21.39 27.26
N ILE A 291 -6.51 20.40 27.82
CA ILE A 291 -7.94 20.14 27.53
C ILE A 291 -8.76 21.33 28.03
N THR A 292 -9.55 21.93 27.15
CA THR A 292 -10.48 23.02 27.49
C THR A 292 -11.92 22.57 27.59
N GLY A 293 -12.24 21.43 26.98
CA GLY A 293 -13.57 20.90 26.99
C GLY A 293 -13.60 19.46 26.53
N LEU A 294 -14.39 18.64 27.19
CA LEU A 294 -14.72 17.28 26.76
C LEU A 294 -16.23 17.14 26.76
N LYS A 295 -16.77 16.50 25.73
CA LYS A 295 -18.16 16.04 25.73
C LYS A 295 -18.20 14.61 25.25
N ALA A 296 -18.70 13.70 26.08
CA ALA A 296 -18.84 12.29 25.75
C ALA A 296 -20.24 11.79 26.09
N SER A 297 -20.76 10.87 25.28
CA SER A 297 -21.92 10.05 25.56
C SER A 297 -21.44 8.61 25.64
N MET A 298 -21.78 7.94 26.73
CA MET A 298 -21.53 6.52 26.91
C MET A 298 -22.86 5.77 26.97
N ALA A 299 -22.91 4.53 26.52
CA ALA A 299 -24.06 3.66 26.72
C ALA A 299 -23.63 2.35 27.34
N ASP A 300 -24.25 1.99 28.46
CA ASP A 300 -23.99 0.72 29.15
C ASP A 300 -24.63 -0.48 28.43
N THR A 301 -24.43 -1.68 28.96
CA THR A 301 -24.97 -2.94 28.41
C THR A 301 -26.49 -3.01 28.38
N LYS A 302 -27.18 -2.16 29.14
CA LYS A 302 -28.65 -2.03 29.15
C LYS A 302 -29.13 -0.93 28.19
N GLY A 303 -28.24 -0.29 27.43
CA GLY A 303 -28.52 0.80 26.51
C GLY A 303 -28.83 2.12 27.21
N ARG A 304 -28.52 2.25 28.50
CA ARG A 304 -28.73 3.48 29.27
C ARG A 304 -27.61 4.45 28.94
N LYS A 305 -27.98 5.65 28.48
CA LYS A 305 -27.03 6.67 28.03
C LYS A 305 -26.59 7.56 29.19
N MET A 306 -25.29 7.61 29.42
CA MET A 306 -24.63 8.57 30.28
C MET A 306 -24.03 9.68 29.43
N GLU A 307 -24.09 10.92 29.89
CA GLU A 307 -23.41 12.06 29.25
C GLU A 307 -22.38 12.62 30.23
N MET A 308 -21.18 12.90 29.74
CA MET A 308 -20.11 13.54 30.49
C MET A 308 -19.70 14.81 29.76
N ILE A 309 -19.67 15.91 30.48
CA ILE A 309 -19.20 17.21 29.99
C ILE A 309 -18.11 17.65 30.95
N GLU A 310 -16.89 17.90 30.46
CA GLU A 310 -15.86 18.55 31.25
C GLU A 310 -15.58 19.92 30.67
N VAL A 311 -15.57 20.95 31.50
CA VAL A 311 -15.26 22.32 31.08
C VAL A 311 -14.78 23.11 32.29
N ASP A 312 -13.70 23.87 32.11
CA ASP A 312 -13.08 24.71 33.14
C ASP A 312 -12.74 23.95 34.45
N GLY A 313 -12.24 22.71 34.32
CA GLY A 313 -11.83 21.88 35.47
C GLY A 313 -12.99 21.30 36.28
N LYS A 314 -14.20 21.30 35.74
CA LYS A 314 -15.37 20.65 36.35
C LYS A 314 -15.91 19.57 35.44
N SER A 315 -16.33 18.46 36.03
CA SER A 315 -16.97 17.34 35.33
C SER A 315 -18.45 17.29 35.68
N TYR A 316 -19.30 17.31 34.66
CA TYR A 316 -20.75 17.26 34.74
C TYR A 316 -21.23 15.94 34.14
N MET A 317 -21.78 15.06 34.95
CA MET A 317 -22.22 13.74 34.54
C MET A 317 -23.74 13.62 34.62
N LYS A 318 -24.38 13.39 33.48
CA LYS A 318 -25.78 12.99 33.42
C LYS A 318 -25.87 11.47 33.47
N ILE A 319 -26.26 10.95 34.63
CA ILE A 319 -26.43 9.52 34.86
C ILE A 319 -27.92 9.20 34.85
N PRO A 320 -28.40 8.22 34.06
CA PRO A 320 -29.77 7.74 34.17
C PRO A 320 -30.06 7.33 35.62
N THR A 321 -31.14 7.85 36.19
CA THR A 321 -31.48 7.57 37.60
C THR A 321 -31.50 6.08 37.93
N SER A 322 -31.97 5.25 36.99
CA SER A 322 -31.97 3.79 37.14
C SER A 322 -30.55 3.20 37.17
N ALA A 323 -29.58 3.78 36.47
CA ALA A 323 -28.18 3.37 36.53
C ALA A 323 -27.56 3.73 37.89
N PHE A 324 -27.83 4.93 38.39
CA PHE A 324 -27.39 5.33 39.73
C PHE A 324 -27.99 4.43 40.83
N ILE A 325 -29.30 4.15 40.75
CA ILE A 325 -29.97 3.25 41.70
C ILE A 325 -29.40 1.82 41.64
N ASP A 326 -29.10 1.31 40.45
CA ASP A 326 -28.47 -0.01 40.30
C ASP A 326 -27.07 -0.02 40.95
N ALA A 327 -26.28 1.04 40.74
CA ALA A 327 -24.93 1.18 41.31
C ALA A 327 -24.93 1.25 42.85
N MET A 328 -25.99 1.79 43.45
CA MET A 328 -26.17 1.75 44.91
C MET A 328 -26.35 0.33 45.48
N GLY A 329 -26.72 -0.65 44.64
CA GLY A 329 -26.86 -2.05 45.03
C GLY A 329 -27.80 -2.26 46.24
N SER A 330 -27.29 -2.89 47.29
CA SER A 330 -28.06 -3.18 48.51
C SER A 330 -28.40 -1.92 49.35
N ALA A 331 -27.73 -0.79 49.10
CA ALA A 331 -28.04 0.48 49.77
C ALA A 331 -29.30 1.16 49.21
N ALA A 332 -29.83 0.71 48.07
CA ALA A 332 -31.02 1.26 47.43
C ALA A 332 -32.33 0.84 48.12
N THR A 333 -32.55 1.26 49.37
CA THR A 333 -33.84 1.10 50.06
C THR A 333 -34.96 1.83 49.28
N PRO A 334 -36.25 1.45 49.43
CA PRO A 334 -37.35 2.14 48.75
C PRO A 334 -37.33 3.67 48.95
N LYS A 335 -37.02 4.12 50.17
CA LYS A 335 -36.91 5.54 50.50
C LYS A 335 -35.69 6.20 49.86
N ALA A 336 -34.54 5.51 49.81
CA ALA A 336 -33.36 6.00 49.11
C ALA A 336 -33.61 6.13 47.59
N LYS A 337 -34.32 5.17 46.98
CA LYS A 337 -34.72 5.25 45.56
C LYS A 337 -35.59 6.48 45.28
N GLU A 338 -36.62 6.71 46.08
CA GLU A 338 -37.49 7.89 45.93
C GLU A 338 -36.70 9.21 46.04
N VAL A 339 -35.77 9.27 46.99
CA VAL A 339 -34.91 10.45 47.20
C VAL A 339 -34.01 10.70 45.99
N VAL A 340 -33.37 9.65 45.48
CA VAL A 340 -32.50 9.72 44.29
C VAL A 340 -33.29 10.10 43.05
N GLU A 341 -34.47 9.50 42.84
CA GLU A 341 -35.38 9.85 41.73
C GLU A 341 -35.77 11.32 41.76
N LYS A 342 -36.07 11.85 42.95
CA LYS A 342 -36.43 13.26 43.13
C LYS A 342 -35.24 14.20 43.00
N ALA A 343 -34.06 13.80 43.47
CA ALA A 343 -32.87 14.64 43.53
C ALA A 343 -32.16 14.72 42.17
N LEU A 344 -31.84 13.57 41.56
CA LEU A 344 -31.17 13.50 40.27
C LEU A 344 -32.10 13.93 39.14
N GLY A 345 -33.28 13.30 39.00
CA GLY A 345 -34.18 13.55 37.86
C GLY A 345 -33.41 13.59 36.53
N ASP A 346 -33.54 14.72 35.81
CA ASP A 346 -32.82 14.99 34.54
C ASP A 346 -31.54 15.85 34.70
N LYS A 347 -31.03 16.02 35.93
CA LYS A 347 -29.87 16.87 36.23
C LYS A 347 -28.53 16.16 35.98
N HIS A 348 -27.48 16.96 35.85
CA HIS A 348 -26.09 16.54 35.87
C HIS A 348 -25.57 16.58 37.29
N LEU A 349 -24.94 15.50 37.73
CA LEU A 349 -24.07 15.49 38.89
C LEU A 349 -22.81 16.29 38.55
N VAL A 350 -22.41 17.24 39.38
CA VAL A 350 -21.14 17.94 39.22
C VAL A 350 -20.14 17.47 40.26
N ALA A 351 -18.90 17.26 39.81
CA ALA A 351 -17.73 17.03 40.62
C ALA A 351 -16.58 17.91 40.11
N ASP A 352 -15.61 18.18 40.98
CA ASP A 352 -14.33 18.70 40.51
C ASP A 352 -13.73 17.66 39.57
N ALA A 353 -13.24 18.08 38.40
CA ALA A 353 -12.52 17.17 37.55
C ALA A 353 -11.27 16.73 38.33
N GLU A 354 -11.09 15.42 38.50
CA GLU A 354 -9.81 14.94 38.99
C GLU A 354 -8.73 15.45 38.03
N ASP A 355 -7.61 15.93 38.57
CA ASP A 355 -6.45 16.31 37.76
C ASP A 355 -6.02 15.04 37.03
N GLY A 356 -6.55 14.83 35.81
CA GLY A 356 -6.26 13.66 35.03
C GLY A 356 -4.75 13.54 34.95
N GLU A 357 -4.18 12.48 35.53
CA GLU A 357 -2.76 12.26 35.46
C GLU A 357 -2.39 12.27 33.98
N GLU A 358 -1.55 13.23 33.59
CA GLU A 358 -1.13 13.42 32.21
C GLU A 358 -0.60 12.07 31.71
N PHE A 359 -1.33 11.43 30.80
CA PHE A 359 -0.93 10.18 30.16
C PHE A 359 0.56 10.24 29.72
N ASP A 360 0.99 11.41 29.25
CA ASP A 360 2.36 11.70 28.82
C ASP A 360 3.43 11.61 29.92
N LYS A 361 3.08 11.79 31.20
CA LYS A 361 4.01 11.64 32.33
C LYS A 361 4.26 10.17 32.70
N ALA A 362 3.36 9.27 32.33
CA ALA A 362 3.43 7.83 32.64
C ALA A 362 4.06 7.00 31.50
N VAL A 363 4.30 7.58 30.32
CA VAL A 363 4.89 6.86 29.18
C VAL A 363 6.37 6.56 29.43
N GLY A 364 6.68 5.31 29.74
CA GLY A 364 8.07 4.86 29.94
C GLY A 364 8.82 4.71 28.63
N LYS A 365 8.36 3.82 27.75
CA LYS A 365 9.02 3.50 26.47
C LYS A 365 7.99 3.40 25.36
N VAL A 366 8.26 4.09 24.26
CA VAL A 366 7.53 3.93 22.99
C VAL A 366 8.33 2.99 22.11
N THR A 367 7.71 1.90 21.67
CA THR A 367 8.28 1.01 20.65
C THR A 367 7.39 0.98 19.45
N LYS A 368 8.00 0.96 18.26
CA LYS A 368 7.27 0.79 17.01
C LYS A 368 6.84 -0.67 16.89
N GLY A 369 5.54 -0.88 16.75
CA GLY A 369 4.95 -2.16 16.40
C GLY A 369 5.06 -2.40 14.89
N THR A 370 4.33 -3.39 14.40
CA THR A 370 4.29 -3.70 12.96
C THR A 370 3.43 -2.71 12.20
N ALA A 371 3.83 -2.42 10.97
CA ALA A 371 2.99 -1.67 10.06
C ALA A 371 1.75 -2.51 9.69
N THR A 372 0.57 -1.92 9.73
CA THR A 372 -0.72 -2.63 9.75
C THR A 372 -1.82 -1.85 9.01
N THR A 373 -3.04 -2.38 9.03
CA THR A 373 -4.25 -1.66 8.62
C THR A 373 -5.14 -1.44 9.84
N TYR A 374 -5.50 -0.19 10.13
CA TYR A 374 -6.45 0.16 11.19
C TYR A 374 -7.62 0.93 10.60
N GLN A 375 -8.85 0.48 10.84
CA GLN A 375 -10.07 1.07 10.26
C GLN A 375 -10.03 1.20 8.71
N GLY A 376 -9.42 0.20 8.04
CA GLY A 376 -9.27 0.18 6.57
C GLY A 376 -8.23 1.17 6.01
N LYS A 377 -7.44 1.82 6.87
CA LYS A 377 -6.35 2.74 6.50
C LYS A 377 -4.98 2.15 6.88
N PRO A 378 -3.95 2.32 6.03
CA PRO A 378 -2.57 1.98 6.40
C PRO A 378 -2.13 2.75 7.65
N ALA A 379 -1.57 2.03 8.61
CA ALA A 379 -1.21 2.56 9.91
C ALA A 379 0.11 1.99 10.43
N VAL A 380 0.79 2.77 11.27
CA VAL A 380 1.91 2.33 12.10
C VAL A 380 1.39 2.15 13.52
N GLU A 381 1.59 0.96 14.07
CA GLU A 381 1.32 0.70 15.48
C GLU A 381 2.47 1.25 16.33
N LEU A 382 2.13 1.97 17.40
CA LEU A 382 3.04 2.44 18.42
C LEU A 382 2.61 1.81 19.76
N VAL A 383 3.53 1.12 20.41
CA VAL A 383 3.31 0.46 21.69
C VAL A 383 3.90 1.32 22.80
N PHE A 384 3.06 1.76 23.71
CA PHE A 384 3.40 2.51 24.90
C PHE A 384 3.30 1.55 26.08
N LYS A 385 4.37 1.46 26.87
CA LYS A 385 4.33 0.75 28.15
C LYS A 385 4.33 1.76 29.29
N ALA A 386 3.22 1.80 30.01
CA ALA A 386 3.06 2.61 31.21
C ALA A 386 3.88 2.02 32.37
N THR A 387 4.16 2.84 33.38
CA THR A 387 4.99 2.45 34.54
C THR A 387 4.36 1.37 35.42
N ASP A 388 3.03 1.29 35.44
CA ASP A 388 2.25 0.25 36.10
C ASP A 388 2.23 -1.10 35.33
N GLY A 389 2.80 -1.11 34.13
CA GLY A 389 2.87 -2.28 33.26
C GLY A 389 1.75 -2.39 32.24
N LEU A 390 0.76 -1.48 32.26
CA LEU A 390 -0.28 -1.41 31.23
C LEU A 390 0.33 -1.08 29.86
N GLN A 391 -0.25 -1.70 28.83
CA GLN A 391 0.16 -1.50 27.45
C GLN A 391 -0.91 -0.70 26.73
N HIS A 392 -0.51 0.35 26.03
CA HIS A 392 -1.37 1.12 25.14
C HIS A 392 -0.84 0.99 23.71
N LEU A 393 -1.73 0.70 22.77
CA LEU A 393 -1.44 0.71 21.35
C LEU A 393 -2.01 1.99 20.75
N ARG A 394 -1.22 2.74 20.00
CA ARG A 394 -1.69 3.87 19.18
C ARG A 394 -1.47 3.56 17.73
N TYR A 395 -2.50 3.76 16.92
CA TYR A 395 -2.41 3.64 15.47
C TYR A 395 -2.28 5.02 14.86
N VAL A 396 -1.17 5.28 14.19
CA VAL A 396 -0.91 6.53 13.45
C VAL A 396 -1.01 6.24 11.96
N ALA A 397 -1.59 7.15 11.18
CA ALA A 397 -1.66 7.03 9.73
C ALA A 397 -0.25 6.85 9.13
N ALA A 398 -0.06 5.80 8.31
CA ALA A 398 1.20 5.56 7.62
C ALA A 398 1.38 6.47 6.39
N GLU A 399 0.27 6.98 5.84
CA GLU A 399 0.26 7.86 4.67
C GLU A 399 -0.10 9.30 5.06
N GLY A 400 0.60 10.27 4.46
CA GLY A 400 0.29 11.68 4.63
C GLY A 400 0.66 12.23 6.00
N ALA A 401 -0.16 13.15 6.53
CA ALA A 401 0.06 13.70 7.87
C ALA A 401 -0.08 12.58 8.93
N PRO A 402 0.77 12.57 9.97
CA PRO A 402 0.76 11.53 10.99
C PRO A 402 -0.44 11.73 11.92
N VAL A 403 -1.63 11.36 11.45
CA VAL A 403 -2.87 11.54 12.18
C VAL A 403 -3.09 10.32 13.08
N ILE A 404 -3.43 10.55 14.36
CA ILE A 404 -3.86 9.47 15.26
C ILE A 404 -5.20 8.92 14.72
N LEU A 405 -5.23 7.63 14.43
CA LEU A 405 -6.41 6.93 13.93
C LEU A 405 -7.20 6.26 15.06
N GLY A 406 -6.48 5.76 16.06
CA GLY A 406 -7.07 5.06 17.20
C GLY A 406 -6.07 4.77 18.31
N ASP A 407 -6.61 4.51 19.49
CA ASP A 407 -5.88 4.03 20.66
C ASP A 407 -6.57 2.76 21.19
N ILE A 408 -5.80 1.81 21.70
CA ILE A 408 -6.28 0.64 22.43
C ILE A 408 -5.53 0.55 23.75
N GLU A 409 -6.25 0.59 24.85
CA GLU A 409 -5.73 0.40 26.20
C GLU A 409 -5.94 -1.05 26.61
N ASP A 410 -4.95 -1.62 27.29
CA ASP A 410 -4.95 -3.01 27.76
C ASP A 410 -5.38 -4.01 26.67
N PRO A 411 -4.66 -4.09 25.53
CA PRO A 411 -5.09 -4.86 24.36
C PRO A 411 -5.28 -6.36 24.64
N ASP A 412 -4.59 -6.89 25.65
CA ASP A 412 -4.55 -8.29 26.04
C ASP A 412 -5.29 -8.60 27.35
N GLY A 413 -5.69 -7.57 28.10
CA GLY A 413 -6.35 -7.76 29.39
C GLY A 413 -7.87 -7.69 29.31
N LYS A 414 -8.49 -7.71 30.49
CA LYS A 414 -9.95 -7.82 30.62
C LYS A 414 -10.65 -6.48 30.47
N GLU A 415 -9.91 -5.38 30.60
CA GLU A 415 -10.41 -4.01 30.63
C GLU A 415 -10.05 -3.27 29.34
N ARG A 416 -10.28 -3.93 28.20
CA ARG A 416 -9.89 -3.40 26.89
C ARG A 416 -10.76 -2.19 26.52
N VAL A 417 -10.12 -1.06 26.27
CA VAL A 417 -10.75 0.16 25.76
C VAL A 417 -10.19 0.50 24.38
N GLU A 418 -11.06 0.61 23.38
CA GLU A 418 -10.69 1.03 22.02
C GLU A 418 -11.32 2.39 21.71
N SER A 419 -10.51 3.35 21.31
CA SER A 419 -10.92 4.69 20.87
C SER A 419 -10.53 4.92 19.42
N VAL A 420 -11.46 5.42 18.60
CA VAL A 420 -11.31 5.74 17.18
C VAL A 420 -11.47 7.24 16.97
N TYR A 421 -10.52 7.84 16.27
CA TYR A 421 -10.47 9.27 15.98
C TYR A 421 -11.11 9.51 14.61
N LYS A 422 -12.31 10.12 14.59
CA LYS A 422 -13.15 10.20 13.38
C LYS A 422 -13.01 11.49 12.58
N ALA A 423 -12.80 12.63 13.26
CA ALA A 423 -12.69 13.93 12.59
C ALA A 423 -11.86 14.90 13.43
N PHE A 424 -10.87 15.51 12.79
CA PHE A 424 -10.09 16.61 13.36
C PHE A 424 -10.67 17.94 12.88
N GLY A 425 -10.80 18.93 13.77
CA GLY A 425 -11.25 20.28 13.42
C GLY A 425 -12.77 20.48 13.29
N GLY A 426 -13.57 19.45 13.59
CA GLY A 426 -15.00 19.63 13.85
C GLY A 426 -15.16 20.26 15.23
N GLY A 427 -15.44 21.56 15.31
CA GLY A 427 -15.52 22.29 16.58
C GLY A 427 -16.37 21.56 17.62
N CYS A 428 -15.81 21.33 18.81
CA CYS A 428 -16.52 20.74 19.93
C CYS A 428 -17.01 21.89 20.81
N ASP A 429 -18.29 22.25 20.64
CA ASP A 429 -18.94 23.30 21.44
C ASP A 429 -19.31 22.73 22.82
N VAL A 430 -18.31 22.70 23.71
CA VAL A 430 -18.46 22.21 25.07
C VAL A 430 -18.83 23.38 25.97
N VAL A 431 -20.08 23.38 26.43
CA VAL A 431 -20.61 24.37 27.35
C VAL A 431 -21.12 23.68 28.62
N ALA A 432 -20.88 24.30 29.77
CA ALA A 432 -21.40 23.81 31.03
C ALA A 432 -22.94 23.73 30.99
N PRO A 433 -23.56 22.72 31.63
CA PRO A 433 -25.00 22.69 31.78
C PRO A 433 -25.52 23.94 32.51
N PRO A 434 -26.75 24.41 32.23
CA PRO A 434 -27.39 25.48 33.00
C PRO A 434 -27.42 25.13 34.49
N ALA A 435 -27.16 26.09 35.38
CA ALA A 435 -27.11 25.85 36.84
C ALA A 435 -28.37 25.16 37.41
N ALA A 436 -29.55 25.40 36.82
CA ALA A 436 -30.80 24.74 37.21
C ALA A 436 -30.83 23.22 36.91
N GLN A 437 -29.94 22.74 36.03
CA GLN A 437 -29.77 21.35 35.62
C GLN A 437 -28.55 20.69 36.29
N VAL A 438 -27.97 21.32 37.32
CA VAL A 438 -26.80 20.79 38.04
C VAL A 438 -27.20 20.46 39.48
N ILE A 439 -26.65 19.36 40.01
CA ILE A 439 -26.74 18.98 41.41
C ILE A 439 -25.35 18.57 41.91
N GLU A 440 -24.96 19.08 43.08
CA GLU A 440 -23.70 18.72 43.73
C GLU A 440 -23.84 17.37 44.43
N GLU A 441 -22.79 16.55 44.46
CA GLU A 441 -22.80 15.24 45.12
C GLU A 441 -23.22 15.33 46.60
N SER A 442 -22.66 16.32 47.32
CA SER A 442 -23.00 16.59 48.72
C SER A 442 -24.50 16.84 48.97
N GLN A 443 -25.26 17.29 47.96
CA GLN A 443 -26.71 17.47 48.07
C GLN A 443 -27.46 16.13 48.02
N ILE A 444 -26.96 15.18 47.23
CA ILE A 444 -27.52 13.82 47.15
C ILE A 444 -27.19 13.06 48.44
N GLU A 445 -25.93 13.13 48.89
CA GLU A 445 -25.49 12.49 50.14
C GLU A 445 -26.33 12.96 51.33
N LYS A 446 -26.47 14.28 51.49
CA LYS A 446 -27.29 14.85 52.56
C LYS A 446 -28.75 14.39 52.48
N ALA A 447 -29.32 14.32 51.29
CA ALA A 447 -30.70 13.87 51.11
C ALA A 447 -30.86 12.39 51.48
N LEU A 448 -29.86 11.55 51.18
CA LEU A 448 -29.82 10.14 51.58
C LEU A 448 -29.66 9.97 53.09
N GLU A 449 -28.79 10.78 53.74
CA GLU A 449 -28.64 10.77 55.20
C GLU A 449 -29.93 11.16 55.93
N ASP A 450 -30.58 12.24 55.50
CA ASP A 450 -31.84 12.70 56.09
C ASP A 450 -32.94 11.65 55.91
N ALA A 451 -32.94 10.95 54.77
CA ALA A 451 -33.84 9.85 54.52
C ALA A 451 -33.57 8.64 55.42
N ALA A 452 -32.32 8.32 55.72
CA ALA A 452 -31.96 7.22 56.62
C ALA A 452 -32.30 7.50 58.10
N ARG A 453 -32.37 8.77 58.52
CA ARG A 453 -32.69 9.18 59.90
C ARG A 453 -34.18 9.16 60.25
N GLY A 454 -35.07 9.24 59.25
CA GLY A 454 -36.52 9.23 59.43
C GLY A 454 -37.17 7.94 58.98
#